data_AF-A0A2A4TET9-F1
#
_entry.id   AF-A0A2A4TET9-F1
#
_cell.length_a   1.000
_cell.length_b   1.000
_cell.length_c   1.000
_cell.angle_alpha   90.00
_cell.angle_beta   90.00
_cell.angle_gamma   90.00
#
_symmetry.space_group_name_H-M   'P 1'
#
loop_
_entity.id
_entity.type
_entity.pdbx_description
1 polymer ?
#
loop_
_entity_poly.entity_id
_entity_poly.type
_entity_poly.pdbx_seq_one_letter_code
_entity_poly.pdbx_strand_id
1 'polypeptide(L)'
;MRRTKASTFPRWNGYDSQRDAVQVRICDHDGCGNKGEFPAPKSPDSLDKWQFCEAHIAEFNSNWNYFEGLSKEEAFKRAQEDMRTAKGYASSSAFDMGESTYGKDGRRTDALIILDLEEKATPAEIKTAYRRMAKLYHPDTNLGDSDAAIKFQQILTAYEVLTVK
;
A
#
# COMPACT_ATOMS: atom_id res chain seq x y z
N MET A 1 39.26 43.48 28.16
CA MET A 1 40.06 42.26 27.92
C MET A 1 39.45 41.48 26.76
N ARG A 2 40.24 41.16 25.73
CA ARG A 2 39.85 40.29 24.60
C ARG A 2 39.93 38.82 25.00
N ARG A 3 38.99 37.99 24.52
CA ARG A 3 39.09 36.52 24.30
C ARG A 3 37.84 36.07 23.51
N THR A 4 37.89 36.16 22.18
CA THR A 4 38.11 35.09 21.17
C THR A 4 36.82 34.43 20.69
N LYS A 5 36.49 34.70 19.41
CA LYS A 5 35.54 33.95 18.58
C LYS A 5 36.00 32.49 18.53
N ALA A 6 35.28 31.58 19.16
CA ALA A 6 35.36 30.16 18.85
C ALA A 6 34.12 29.80 18.04
N SER A 7 34.34 29.39 16.80
CA SER A 7 33.31 28.85 15.91
C SER A 7 32.66 27.64 16.58
N THR A 8 31.43 27.78 17.09
CA THR A 8 30.67 26.67 17.67
C THR A 8 30.01 25.89 16.54
N PHE A 9 30.78 25.02 15.88
CA PHE A 9 30.25 23.99 14.99
C PHE A 9 29.33 23.06 15.81
N PRO A 10 28.14 22.64 15.32
CA PRO A 10 27.24 21.76 16.06
C PRO A 10 27.96 20.45 16.45
N ARG A 11 27.93 20.12 17.75
CA ARG A 11 28.54 18.89 18.27
C ARG A 11 27.67 17.70 17.85
N TRP A 12 27.99 17.06 16.73
CA TRP A 12 27.54 15.69 16.50
C TRP A 12 28.17 14.82 17.59
N ASN A 13 27.35 14.11 18.36
CA ASN A 13 27.82 13.24 19.45
C ASN A 13 28.97 12.35 18.96
N GLY A 14 29.99 12.19 19.82
CA GLY A 14 31.18 11.40 19.51
C GLY A 14 30.86 9.95 19.17
N TYR A 15 31.68 9.35 18.30
CA TYR A 15 31.65 7.96 17.85
C TYR A 15 32.05 6.96 18.94
N ASP A 16 31.53 7.10 20.15
CA ASP A 16 31.75 6.14 21.23
C ASP A 16 30.39 5.72 21.80
N SER A 17 29.63 4.99 21.00
CA SER A 17 28.47 4.25 21.50
C SER A 17 28.97 2.96 22.14
N GLN A 18 29.06 2.98 23.46
CA GLN A 18 29.14 1.75 24.25
C GLN A 18 27.97 0.85 23.81
N ARG A 19 28.27 -0.31 23.22
CA ARG A 19 27.26 -1.28 22.81
C ARG A 19 26.88 -2.09 24.05
N ASP A 20 25.89 -1.60 24.79
CA ASP A 20 25.28 -2.40 25.85
C ASP A 20 24.66 -3.68 25.27
N ALA A 21 24.63 -4.75 26.07
CA ALA A 21 24.03 -6.01 25.66
C ALA A 21 22.50 -5.84 25.46
N VAL A 22 22.03 -5.99 24.21
CA VAL A 22 20.60 -5.93 23.88
C VAL A 22 19.88 -7.11 24.53
N GLN A 23 18.93 -6.82 25.42
CA GLN A 23 18.07 -7.85 26.02
C GLN A 23 17.14 -8.42 24.95
N VAL A 24 17.37 -9.68 24.57
CA VAL A 24 16.54 -10.39 23.59
C VAL A 24 15.43 -11.14 24.32
N ARG A 25 14.18 -10.91 23.92
CA ARG A 25 13.03 -11.70 24.40
C ARG A 25 12.95 -13.00 23.62
N ILE A 26 12.61 -14.08 24.32
CA ILE A 26 12.39 -15.40 23.73
C ILE A 26 10.95 -15.48 23.25
N CYS A 27 10.70 -16.30 22.22
CA CYS A 27 9.38 -16.60 21.72
C CYS A 27 8.47 -17.20 22.82
N ASP A 28 7.23 -16.74 22.90
CA ASP A 28 6.22 -17.20 23.87
C ASP A 28 5.54 -18.53 23.47
N HIS A 29 5.93 -19.14 22.34
CA HIS A 29 5.36 -20.40 21.89
C HIS A 29 5.94 -21.59 22.67
N ASP A 30 5.10 -22.55 23.02
CA ASP A 30 5.48 -23.69 23.86
C ASP A 30 6.69 -24.45 23.29
N GLY A 31 7.76 -24.54 24.07
CA GLY A 31 8.99 -25.23 23.67
C GLY A 31 9.85 -24.51 22.63
N CYS A 32 9.53 -23.26 22.26
CA CYS A 32 10.33 -22.49 21.30
C CYS A 32 11.44 -21.69 21.99
N GLY A 33 12.70 -21.95 21.62
CA GLY A 33 13.86 -21.16 22.07
C GLY A 33 14.26 -20.02 21.13
N ASN A 34 13.51 -19.78 20.05
CA ASN A 34 13.85 -18.77 19.04
C ASN A 34 13.58 -17.35 19.55
N LYS A 35 14.19 -16.36 18.89
CA LYS A 35 14.03 -14.94 19.22
C LYS A 35 12.60 -14.46 18.92
N GLY A 36 11.96 -13.82 19.89
CA GLY A 36 10.62 -13.23 19.77
C GLY A 36 10.68 -11.79 19.31
N GLU A 37 10.73 -11.55 18.00
CA GLU A 37 10.78 -10.19 17.41
C GLU A 37 9.41 -9.64 17.04
N PHE A 38 8.42 -10.52 16.84
CA PHE A 38 7.14 -10.15 16.24
C PHE A 38 6.03 -10.15 17.29
N PRO A 39 5.49 -8.97 17.67
CA PRO A 39 4.39 -8.89 18.62
C PRO A 39 3.05 -9.24 17.95
N ALA A 40 2.27 -10.11 18.58
CA ALA A 40 0.93 -10.50 18.13
C ALA A 40 -0.13 -10.15 19.20
N PRO A 41 -1.32 -9.66 18.85
CA PRO A 41 -2.41 -9.45 19.81
C PRO A 41 -2.90 -10.80 20.37
N LYS A 42 -3.23 -10.85 21.67
CA LYS A 42 -3.80 -12.08 22.26
C LYS A 42 -5.29 -12.23 21.96
N SER A 43 -6.01 -11.12 21.97
CA SER A 43 -7.42 -11.01 21.56
C SER A 43 -7.64 -9.67 20.85
N PRO A 44 -8.68 -9.54 20.00
CA PRO A 44 -8.99 -8.28 19.31
C PRO A 44 -9.15 -7.08 20.25
N ASP A 45 -9.67 -7.32 21.46
CA ASP A 45 -9.98 -6.27 22.44
C ASP A 45 -8.96 -6.17 23.60
N SER A 46 -7.99 -7.08 23.69
CA SER A 46 -6.95 -7.04 24.73
C SER A 46 -5.78 -6.14 24.34
N LEU A 47 -5.24 -5.41 25.31
CA LEU A 47 -3.97 -4.68 25.17
C LEU A 47 -2.75 -5.61 25.25
N ASP A 48 -2.94 -6.85 25.70
CA ASP A 48 -1.89 -7.83 25.88
C ASP A 48 -1.40 -8.39 24.54
N LYS A 49 -0.09 -8.60 24.45
CA LYS A 49 0.58 -9.08 23.23
C LYS A 49 1.49 -10.26 23.54
N TRP A 50 1.47 -11.27 22.67
CA TRP A 50 2.48 -12.33 22.60
C TRP A 50 3.71 -11.85 21.82
N GLN A 51 4.88 -12.42 22.10
CA GLN A 51 6.11 -12.24 21.35
C GLN A 51 6.44 -13.54 20.61
N PHE A 52 6.35 -13.54 19.28
CA PHE A 52 6.63 -14.72 18.47
C PHE A 52 7.90 -14.57 17.62
N CYS A 53 8.48 -15.70 17.26
CA CYS A 53 9.47 -15.77 16.19
C CYS A 53 8.79 -15.77 14.82
N GLU A 54 9.59 -15.66 13.74
CA GLU A 54 9.09 -15.61 12.36
C GLU A 54 8.20 -16.81 11.98
N ALA A 55 8.54 -18.01 12.42
CA ALA A 55 7.74 -19.20 12.13
C ALA A 55 6.37 -19.14 12.81
N HIS A 56 6.33 -18.83 14.11
CA HIS A 56 5.08 -18.85 14.87
C HIS A 56 4.18 -17.65 14.58
N ILE A 57 4.74 -16.49 14.19
CA ILE A 57 3.90 -15.37 13.74
C ILE A 57 3.19 -15.70 12.43
N ALA A 58 3.83 -16.46 11.52
CA ALA A 58 3.20 -16.90 10.27
C ALA A 58 2.04 -17.88 10.54
N GLU A 59 2.25 -18.84 11.44
CA GLU A 59 1.20 -19.77 11.89
C GLU A 59 0.05 -19.02 12.58
N PHE A 60 0.38 -18.08 13.48
CA PHE A 60 -0.59 -17.25 14.17
C PHE A 60 -1.42 -16.42 13.19
N ASN A 61 -0.79 -15.70 12.26
CA ASN A 61 -1.48 -14.88 11.27
C ASN A 61 -2.38 -15.71 10.35
N SER A 62 -1.96 -16.94 10.02
CA SER A 62 -2.76 -17.85 9.18
C SER A 62 -3.99 -18.36 9.92
N ASN A 63 -3.89 -18.58 11.23
CA ASN A 63 -4.99 -19.06 12.07
C ASN A 63 -5.84 -17.91 12.65
N TRP A 64 -5.39 -16.66 12.56
CA TRP A 64 -6.08 -15.53 13.17
C TRP A 64 -7.32 -15.13 12.39
N ASN A 65 -8.49 -15.28 13.02
CA ASN A 65 -9.74 -14.76 12.48
C ASN A 65 -10.23 -13.60 13.35
N TYR A 66 -10.08 -12.37 12.84
CA TYR A 66 -10.55 -11.15 13.52
C TYR A 66 -12.06 -11.16 13.83
N PHE A 67 -12.84 -11.93 13.06
CA PHE A 67 -14.30 -12.04 13.20
C PHE A 67 -14.74 -13.35 13.86
N GLU A 68 -13.84 -14.09 14.50
CA GLU A 68 -14.20 -15.31 15.22
C GLU A 68 -15.25 -15.02 16.30
N GLY A 69 -16.38 -15.73 16.25
CA GLY A 69 -17.49 -15.56 17.20
C GLY A 69 -18.49 -14.44 16.90
N LEU A 70 -18.27 -13.64 15.86
CA LEU A 70 -19.23 -12.62 15.39
C LEU A 70 -20.09 -13.17 14.25
N SER A 71 -21.38 -12.80 14.22
CA SER A 71 -22.19 -13.05 13.04
C SER A 71 -21.69 -12.21 11.86
N LYS A 72 -22.01 -12.64 10.63
CA LYS A 72 -21.64 -11.91 9.41
C LYS A 72 -22.12 -10.45 9.40
N GLU A 73 -23.30 -10.20 9.97
CA GLU A 73 -23.88 -8.86 10.04
C GLU A 73 -23.15 -7.97 11.06
N GLU A 74 -22.75 -8.52 12.20
CA GLU A 74 -21.98 -7.81 13.23
C GLU A 74 -20.54 -7.54 12.79
N ALA A 75 -19.90 -8.52 12.14
CA ALA A 75 -18.60 -8.37 11.51
C ALA A 75 -18.59 -7.20 10.51
N PHE A 76 -19.63 -7.10 9.68
CA PHE A 76 -19.78 -6.02 8.72
C PHE A 76 -19.96 -4.66 9.40
N LYS A 77 -20.81 -4.57 10.44
CA LYS A 77 -20.99 -3.33 11.21
C LYS A 77 -19.69 -2.90 11.90
N ARG A 78 -18.97 -3.82 12.54
CA ARG A 78 -17.67 -3.57 13.19
C ARG A 78 -16.65 -3.03 12.19
N ALA A 79 -16.54 -3.65 11.01
CA ALA A 79 -15.68 -3.18 9.95
C ALA A 79 -16.05 -1.77 9.46
N GLN A 80 -17.35 -1.47 9.33
CA GLN A 80 -17.82 -0.12 8.98
C GLN A 80 -17.48 0.91 10.05
N GLU A 81 -17.66 0.57 11.33
CA GLU A 81 -17.33 1.48 12.44
C GLU A 81 -15.83 1.70 12.59
N ASP A 82 -15.01 0.66 12.47
CA ASP A 82 -13.55 0.77 12.47
C ASP A 82 -13.08 1.66 11.30
N MET A 83 -13.63 1.47 10.09
CA MET A 83 -13.35 2.36 8.96
C MET A 83 -13.76 3.82 9.23
N ARG A 84 -14.88 4.05 9.94
CA ARG A 84 -15.36 5.41 10.28
C ARG A 84 -14.55 6.06 11.41
N THR A 85 -14.02 5.27 12.34
CA THR A 85 -13.34 5.75 13.55
C THR A 85 -11.82 5.69 13.47
N ALA A 86 -11.25 5.01 12.46
CA ALA A 86 -9.81 4.94 12.17
C ALA A 86 -9.21 6.31 11.87
N LYS A 87 -8.96 7.08 12.94
CA LYS A 87 -8.35 8.41 12.93
C LYS A 87 -6.81 8.39 12.91
N GLY A 88 -6.19 7.21 12.87
CA GLY A 88 -4.73 7.07 13.03
C GLY A 88 -3.94 6.79 11.75
N TYR A 89 -4.48 5.98 10.82
CA TYR A 89 -3.71 5.51 9.66
C TYR A 89 -4.13 6.16 8.33
N ALA A 90 -5.36 6.67 8.23
CA ALA A 90 -5.85 7.33 7.03
C ALA A 90 -5.29 8.76 6.82
N SER A 91 -4.63 9.35 7.82
CA SER A 91 -4.21 10.75 7.79
C SER A 91 -2.77 11.02 8.23
N SER A 92 -1.91 10.01 8.35
CA SER A 92 -0.49 10.29 8.58
C SER A 92 0.15 10.73 7.26
N SER A 93 0.43 12.02 7.15
CA SER A 93 1.19 12.68 6.08
C SER A 93 2.63 12.14 5.90
N ALA A 94 2.99 11.02 6.53
CA ALA A 94 4.30 10.36 6.42
C ALA A 94 4.36 9.35 5.26
N PHE A 95 3.22 8.90 4.72
CA PHE A 95 3.15 8.17 3.44
C PHE A 95 2.81 9.11 2.25
N ASP A 96 2.66 10.41 2.50
CA ASP A 96 2.55 11.47 1.48
C ASP A 96 3.94 11.87 0.95
N MET A 97 4.79 10.87 0.73
CA MET A 97 6.08 10.97 0.01
C MET A 97 6.23 9.81 -0.99
N GLY A 98 5.10 9.23 -1.40
CA GLY A 98 4.97 8.44 -2.61
C GLY A 98 4.01 9.17 -3.52
N GLU A 99 4.50 9.55 -4.69
CA GLU A 99 3.77 10.16 -5.81
C GLU A 99 2.27 9.88 -5.77
N SER A 100 1.47 10.91 -5.47
CA SER A 100 0.01 10.84 -5.49
C SER A 100 -0.48 10.66 -6.93
N THR A 101 -0.43 9.43 -7.44
CA THR A 101 -1.00 9.08 -8.75
C THR A 101 -2.48 8.73 -8.69
N TYR A 102 -3.12 8.70 -7.51
CA TYR A 102 -4.54 8.39 -7.38
C TYR A 102 -5.38 9.53 -6.78
N GLY A 103 -5.21 10.72 -7.36
CA GLY A 103 -6.29 11.70 -7.43
C GLY A 103 -7.28 11.34 -8.55
N LYS A 104 -8.45 11.99 -8.59
CA LYS A 104 -9.41 11.87 -9.72
C LYS A 104 -8.74 12.13 -11.08
N ASP A 105 -7.67 12.92 -11.07
CA ASP A 105 -6.85 13.28 -12.22
C ASP A 105 -5.95 12.12 -12.71
N GLY A 106 -5.56 11.19 -11.83
CA GLY A 106 -4.75 10.01 -12.15
C GLY A 106 -5.45 9.04 -13.10
N ARG A 107 -6.76 8.85 -12.91
CA ARG A 107 -7.57 8.00 -13.81
C ARG A 107 -7.60 8.52 -15.24
N ARG A 108 -7.54 9.85 -15.41
CA ARG A 108 -7.51 10.49 -16.73
C ARG A 108 -6.11 10.38 -17.36
N THR A 109 -5.05 10.59 -16.59
CA THR A 109 -3.66 10.44 -17.08
C THR A 109 -3.35 9.00 -17.47
N ASP A 110 -3.77 8.03 -16.65
CA ASP A 110 -3.61 6.60 -16.94
C ASP A 110 -4.32 6.21 -18.24
N ALA A 111 -5.54 6.73 -18.45
CA ALA A 111 -6.29 6.50 -19.68
C ALA A 111 -5.60 7.10 -20.93
N LEU A 112 -4.94 8.26 -20.79
CA LEU A 112 -4.17 8.85 -21.89
C LEU A 112 -2.89 8.05 -22.19
N ILE A 113 -2.21 7.54 -21.16
CA ILE A 113 -1.04 6.67 -21.31
C ILE A 113 -1.41 5.36 -22.02
N ILE A 114 -2.54 4.74 -21.66
CA ILE A 114 -3.02 3.50 -22.32
C ILE A 114 -3.29 3.71 -23.82
N LEU A 115 -3.82 4.88 -24.19
CA LEU A 115 -4.08 5.24 -25.58
C LEU A 115 -2.86 5.81 -26.31
N ASP A 116 -1.72 5.95 -25.63
CA ASP A 116 -0.47 6.52 -26.13
C ASP A 116 -0.67 7.97 -26.61
N LEU A 117 -1.23 8.80 -25.72
CA LEU A 117 -1.58 10.20 -25.96
C LEU A 117 -1.01 11.13 -24.90
N GLU A 118 -0.78 12.39 -25.28
CA GLU A 118 -0.34 13.45 -24.37
C GLU A 118 -1.50 14.00 -23.51
N GLU A 119 -1.16 14.61 -22.38
CA GLU A 119 -2.12 15.22 -21.43
C GLU A 119 -3.08 16.24 -22.06
N LYS A 120 -2.62 16.92 -23.13
CA LYS A 120 -3.35 17.97 -23.84
C LYS A 120 -4.08 17.47 -25.10
N ALA A 121 -4.23 16.15 -25.27
CA ALA A 121 -4.88 15.57 -26.43
C ALA A 121 -6.33 16.05 -26.61
N THR A 122 -6.69 16.37 -27.84
CA THR A 122 -8.04 16.80 -28.22
C THR A 122 -9.01 15.62 -28.29
N PRO A 123 -10.33 15.83 -28.14
CA PRO A 123 -11.30 14.75 -28.26
C PRO A 123 -11.30 14.07 -29.65
N ALA A 124 -10.86 14.78 -30.69
CA ALA A 124 -10.69 14.20 -32.02
C ALA A 124 -9.53 13.19 -32.04
N GLU A 125 -8.40 13.54 -31.43
CA GLU A 125 -7.21 12.68 -31.30
C GLU A 125 -7.52 11.41 -30.49
N ILE A 126 -8.22 11.56 -29.36
CA ILE A 126 -8.66 10.43 -28.52
C ILE A 126 -9.47 9.41 -29.34
N LYS A 127 -10.41 9.88 -30.17
CA LYS A 127 -11.22 9.01 -31.02
C LYS A 127 -10.41 8.33 -32.12
N THR A 128 -9.42 9.02 -32.68
CA THR A 128 -8.53 8.44 -33.69
C THR A 128 -7.60 7.38 -33.10
N ALA A 129 -7.01 7.65 -31.93
CA ALA A 129 -6.14 6.72 -31.22
C ALA A 129 -6.91 5.46 -30.79
N TYR A 130 -8.11 5.62 -30.24
CA TYR A 130 -8.99 4.51 -29.90
C TYR A 130 -9.25 3.60 -31.11
N ARG A 131 -9.64 4.17 -32.26
CA ARG A 131 -9.90 3.38 -33.49
C ARG A 131 -8.66 2.64 -33.99
N ARG A 132 -7.49 3.27 -33.89
CA ARG A 132 -6.19 2.66 -34.25
C ARG A 132 -5.92 1.45 -33.36
N MET A 133 -5.98 1.62 -32.05
CA MET A 133 -5.69 0.58 -31.06
C MET A 133 -6.73 -0.54 -31.08
N ALA A 134 -8.01 -0.22 -31.21
CA ALA A 134 -9.10 -1.20 -31.31
C ALA A 134 -8.97 -2.10 -32.53
N LYS A 135 -8.47 -1.58 -33.66
CA LYS A 135 -8.19 -2.40 -34.86
C LYS A 135 -6.99 -3.32 -34.67
N LEU A 136 -5.98 -2.89 -33.91
CA LEU A 136 -4.79 -3.69 -33.63
C LEU A 136 -5.08 -4.83 -32.66
N TYR A 137 -5.89 -4.57 -31.63
CA TYR A 137 -6.18 -5.53 -30.56
C TYR A 137 -7.60 -6.12 -30.64
N HIS A 138 -8.25 -6.08 -31.81
CA HIS A 138 -9.61 -6.62 -31.94
C HIS A 138 -9.61 -8.13 -31.66
N PRO A 139 -10.61 -8.66 -30.92
CA PRO A 139 -10.70 -10.10 -30.66
C PRO A 139 -10.79 -10.92 -31.95
N ASP A 140 -11.54 -10.46 -32.95
CA ASP A 140 -11.67 -11.16 -34.24
C ASP A 140 -10.35 -11.31 -35.01
N THR A 141 -9.42 -10.36 -34.89
CA THR A 141 -8.13 -10.43 -35.57
C THR A 141 -7.09 -11.21 -34.77
N ASN A 142 -7.23 -11.25 -33.44
CA ASN A 142 -6.30 -11.87 -32.51
C ASN A 142 -6.99 -13.01 -31.74
N LEU A 143 -7.55 -13.96 -32.47
CA LEU A 143 -8.29 -15.09 -31.91
C LEU A 143 -7.33 -15.96 -31.05
N GLY A 144 -7.62 -16.06 -29.75
CA GLY A 144 -6.87 -16.91 -28.82
C GLY A 144 -5.69 -16.24 -28.10
N ASP A 145 -5.44 -14.94 -28.33
CA ASP A 145 -4.44 -14.17 -27.59
C ASP A 145 -5.06 -13.51 -26.34
N SER A 146 -4.71 -14.03 -25.15
CA SER A 146 -5.17 -13.46 -23.87
C SER A 146 -4.66 -12.05 -23.63
N ASP A 147 -3.47 -11.71 -24.14
CA ASP A 147 -2.83 -10.42 -23.90
C ASP A 147 -3.50 -9.34 -24.75
N ALA A 148 -3.86 -9.68 -25.99
CA ALA A 148 -4.65 -8.80 -26.84
C ALA A 148 -6.04 -8.51 -26.24
N ALA A 149 -6.69 -9.52 -25.65
CA ALA A 149 -7.98 -9.36 -24.99
C ALA A 149 -7.90 -8.42 -23.78
N ILE A 150 -6.86 -8.58 -22.94
CA ILE A 150 -6.61 -7.70 -21.78
C ILE A 150 -6.37 -6.26 -22.24
N LYS A 151 -5.52 -6.06 -23.25
CA LYS A 151 -5.24 -4.73 -23.80
C LYS A 151 -6.48 -4.08 -24.40
N PHE A 152 -7.31 -4.85 -25.11
CA PHE A 152 -8.56 -4.35 -25.67
C PHE A 152 -9.52 -3.86 -24.59
N GLN A 153 -9.65 -4.61 -23.49
CA GLN A 153 -10.44 -4.17 -22.32
C GLN A 153 -9.89 -2.87 -21.72
N GLN A 154 -8.57 -2.75 -21.57
CA GLN A 154 -7.94 -1.51 -21.09
C GLN A 154 -8.20 -0.31 -22.03
N ILE A 155 -8.15 -0.52 -23.33
CA ILE A 155 -8.43 0.51 -24.34
C ILE A 155 -9.90 0.99 -24.25
N LEU A 156 -10.84 0.05 -24.05
CA LEU A 156 -12.26 0.37 -23.87
C LEU A 156 -12.49 1.21 -22.61
N THR A 157 -11.98 0.76 -21.46
CA THR A 157 -12.16 1.47 -20.19
C THR A 157 -11.49 2.86 -20.22
N ALA A 158 -10.31 2.98 -20.84
CA ALA A 158 -9.63 4.25 -21.05
C ALA A 158 -10.49 5.22 -21.88
N TYR A 159 -11.08 4.76 -22.99
CA TYR A 159 -11.95 5.60 -23.82
C TYR A 159 -13.22 6.04 -23.09
N GLU A 160 -13.83 5.18 -22.29
CA GLU A 160 -14.98 5.53 -21.45
C GLU A 160 -14.62 6.65 -20.46
N VAL A 161 -13.50 6.51 -19.75
CA VAL A 161 -13.04 7.52 -18.78
C VAL A 161 -12.80 8.88 -19.43
N LEU A 162 -12.27 8.90 -20.66
CA LEU A 162 -11.98 10.16 -21.37
C LEU A 162 -13.21 10.82 -22.01
N THR A 163 -14.30 10.07 -22.20
CA THR A 163 -15.53 10.55 -22.86
C THR A 163 -16.63 10.93 -21.89
N VAL A 164 -16.66 10.33 -20.70
CA VAL A 164 -17.61 10.70 -19.63
C VAL A 164 -17.27 12.11 -19.13
N LYS A 165 -18.25 13.02 -19.25
CA LYS A 165 -18.14 14.42 -18.86
C LYS A 165 -18.66 14.65 -17.45
#